data_AF-A0AAN8ELM1-F1
#
_entry.id   AF-A0AAN8ELM1-F1
#
_cell.length_a   1.000
_cell.length_b   1.000
_cell.length_c   1.000
_cell.angle_alpha   90.00
_cell.angle_beta   90.00
_cell.angle_gamma   90.00
#
_symmetry.space_group_name_H-M   'P 1'
#
loop_
_entity.id
_entity.type
_entity.pdbx_description
1 polymer ?
#
loop_
_entity_poly.entity_id
_entity_poly.type
_entity_poly.pdbx_seq_one_letter_code
_entity_poly.pdbx_strand_id
1 'polypeptide(L)'
;MNVLSLPPEILSQILTRLTYPDLLAFSSTCREARSFTSPNNQLLWQATFLHKFDDPRDRWNSLNKTARAQHQQRELNWDWHRELRKRVVALKYATAGDLAIDEGDTETHDNVVEALLDIIDTAKACPTPEELQAGKKPEVDDRDISLNLGLLPINYHFTPEFDGLIRGLPASAVRRNLGYGYGIDSTLAPSMPGGWESTPGRPMTRSLAAREMDKVVRSEAACRLHVLCGLTEWEERDDKAIGRARRITYDWDGADESNEFGPFKRDGSGEVDWRRLEAVCTVVTRQFALAVRGRMTLPQGFCFSLPYRTLVDPTVPEDWAGVQGNWCGTYVFLHFEDLVEFNAFQNAANRPTLENGPEACGGLMKLELKLDMKLRDDSRLQTKMPICDDLPTLYFSGLSRSYDFQMATRVRGMACLTPRGEVRWRYIVQ
;
A
#
# COMPACT_ATOMS: atom_id res chain seq x y z
N MET A 1 -16.45 47.09 -10.19
CA MET A 1 -15.81 46.29 -11.25
C MET A 1 -16.36 44.87 -11.13
N ASN A 2 -16.99 44.32 -12.16
CA ASN A 2 -17.57 42.97 -12.09
C ASN A 2 -16.45 41.94 -12.33
N VAL A 3 -16.21 41.02 -11.40
CA VAL A 3 -15.15 40.00 -11.57
C VAL A 3 -15.42 39.08 -12.78
N LEU A 4 -16.70 38.89 -13.13
CA LEU A 4 -17.13 38.06 -14.26
C LEU A 4 -16.95 38.76 -15.62
N SER A 5 -16.67 40.07 -15.63
CA SER A 5 -16.33 40.79 -16.86
C SER A 5 -14.84 40.75 -17.21
N LEU A 6 -14.03 40.04 -16.41
CA LEU A 6 -12.63 39.79 -16.72
C LEU A 6 -12.52 38.81 -17.91
N PRO A 7 -11.42 38.86 -18.68
CA PRO A 7 -11.14 37.83 -19.68
C PRO A 7 -11.15 36.43 -19.05
N PRO A 8 -11.70 35.41 -19.72
CA PRO A 8 -11.78 34.03 -19.22
C PRO A 8 -10.45 33.48 -18.67
N GLU A 9 -9.33 33.86 -19.28
CA GLU A 9 -7.99 33.44 -18.89
C GLU A 9 -7.61 34.02 -17.53
N ILE A 10 -7.89 35.31 -17.30
CA ILE A 10 -7.62 36.00 -16.04
C ILE A 10 -8.55 35.46 -14.95
N LEU A 11 -9.84 35.27 -15.27
CA LEU A 11 -10.78 34.66 -14.34
C LEU A 11 -10.32 33.24 -13.95
N SER A 12 -9.89 32.44 -14.93
CA SER A 12 -9.34 31.09 -14.67
C SER A 12 -8.12 31.15 -13.74
N GLN A 13 -7.16 32.05 -13.99
CA GLN A 13 -5.99 32.22 -13.13
C GLN A 13 -6.31 32.67 -11.70
N ILE A 14 -7.36 33.47 -11.51
CA ILE A 14 -7.83 33.84 -10.17
C ILE A 14 -8.44 32.62 -9.49
N LEU A 15 -9.31 31.90 -10.19
CA LEU A 15 -10.04 30.76 -9.65
C LEU A 15 -9.11 29.57 -9.32
N THR A 16 -8.03 29.34 -10.07
CA THR A 16 -7.08 28.25 -9.77
C THR A 16 -6.31 28.42 -8.46
N ARG A 17 -6.36 29.62 -7.84
CA ARG A 17 -5.78 29.89 -6.51
C ARG A 17 -6.74 29.57 -5.37
N LEU A 18 -8.01 29.30 -5.67
CA LEU A 18 -9.04 28.99 -4.68
C LEU A 18 -9.01 27.50 -4.32
N THR A 19 -9.49 27.18 -3.12
CA THR A 19 -9.69 25.78 -2.74
C THR A 19 -10.91 25.19 -3.47
N TYR A 20 -10.99 23.85 -3.56
CA TYR A 20 -12.16 23.20 -4.17
C TYR A 20 -13.49 23.61 -3.50
N PRO A 21 -13.63 23.66 -2.16
CA PRO A 21 -14.82 24.22 -1.51
C PRO A 21 -15.14 25.67 -1.92
N ASP A 22 -14.13 26.54 -2.03
CA ASP A 22 -14.33 27.94 -2.43
C ASP A 22 -14.79 28.05 -3.89
N LEU A 23 -14.30 27.19 -4.78
CA LEU A 23 -14.78 27.09 -6.16
C LEU A 23 -16.24 26.65 -6.23
N LEU A 24 -16.65 25.71 -5.38
CA LEU A 24 -18.05 25.31 -5.28
C LEU A 24 -18.92 26.46 -4.74
N ALA A 25 -18.43 27.19 -3.73
CA ALA A 25 -19.11 28.37 -3.21
C ALA A 25 -19.27 29.45 -4.29
N PHE A 26 -18.21 29.74 -5.06
CA PHE A 26 -18.25 30.64 -6.21
C PHE A 26 -19.24 30.16 -7.27
N SER A 27 -19.28 28.86 -7.61
CA SER A 27 -20.24 28.30 -8.56
C SER A 27 -21.70 28.48 -8.14
N SER A 28 -21.95 28.69 -6.85
CA SER A 28 -23.27 28.86 -6.28
C SER A 28 -23.77 30.31 -6.32
N THR A 29 -22.92 31.30 -6.61
CA THR A 29 -23.28 32.72 -6.51
C THR A 29 -24.19 33.19 -7.65
N CYS A 30 -23.96 32.74 -8.89
CA CYS A 30 -24.77 33.11 -10.05
C CYS A 30 -24.65 32.10 -11.21
N ARG A 31 -25.50 32.26 -12.23
CA ARG A 31 -25.52 31.36 -13.41
C ARG A 31 -24.25 31.43 -14.25
N GLU A 32 -23.67 32.62 -14.41
CA GLU A 32 -22.42 32.83 -15.15
C GLU A 32 -21.25 32.13 -14.46
N ALA A 33 -21.10 32.32 -13.14
CA ALA A 33 -20.10 31.62 -12.33
C ALA A 33 -20.27 30.09 -12.44
N ARG A 34 -21.51 29.59 -12.30
CA ARG A 34 -21.82 28.16 -12.46
C ARG A 34 -21.46 27.63 -13.84
N SER A 35 -21.73 28.39 -14.89
CA SER A 35 -21.39 28.02 -16.27
C SER A 35 -19.88 27.96 -16.46
N PHE A 36 -19.13 28.90 -15.87
CA PHE A 36 -17.67 28.95 -15.95
C PHE A 36 -17.00 27.81 -15.19
N THR A 37 -17.51 27.47 -14.00
CA THR A 37 -17.06 26.32 -13.20
C THR A 37 -17.82 25.03 -13.55
N SER A 38 -18.30 24.90 -14.78
CA SER A 38 -18.91 23.66 -15.25
C SER A 38 -17.86 22.53 -15.27
N PRO A 39 -18.21 21.26 -14.98
CA PRO A 39 -17.31 20.12 -15.18
C PRO A 39 -16.72 20.04 -16.59
N ASN A 40 -17.40 20.59 -17.59
CA ASN A 40 -16.91 20.61 -18.97
C ASN A 40 -15.72 21.56 -19.19
N ASN A 41 -15.46 22.51 -18.29
CA ASN A 41 -14.31 23.40 -18.35
C ASN A 41 -13.05 22.70 -17.85
N GLN A 42 -12.59 21.68 -18.58
CA GLN A 42 -11.47 20.83 -18.19
C GLN A 42 -10.15 21.60 -18.02
N LEU A 43 -9.97 22.74 -18.70
CA LEU A 43 -8.78 23.58 -18.55
C LEU A 43 -8.69 24.23 -17.16
N LEU A 44 -9.81 24.75 -16.64
CA LEU A 44 -9.87 25.28 -15.27
C LEU A 44 -9.55 24.18 -14.25
N TRP A 45 -10.18 23.01 -14.42
CA TRP A 45 -10.01 21.90 -13.48
C TRP A 45 -8.63 21.27 -13.54
N GLN A 46 -8.03 21.18 -14.73
CA GLN A 46 -6.63 20.78 -14.90
C GLN A 46 -5.71 21.73 -14.16
N ALA A 47 -5.83 23.04 -14.38
CA ALA A 47 -4.98 24.02 -13.72
C ALA A 47 -5.17 24.04 -12.19
N THR A 48 -6.40 23.85 -11.72
CA THR A 48 -6.71 23.72 -10.29
C THR A 48 -6.12 22.43 -9.71
N PHE A 49 -6.22 21.32 -10.44
CA PHE A 49 -5.66 20.03 -10.04
C PHE A 49 -4.15 20.12 -9.90
N LEU A 50 -3.46 20.64 -10.92
CA LEU A 50 -2.00 20.74 -10.96
C LEU A 50 -1.43 21.77 -9.96
N HIS A 51 -2.27 22.65 -9.41
CA HIS A 51 -1.87 23.52 -8.30
C HIS A 51 -1.74 22.75 -6.97
N LYS A 52 -2.47 21.63 -6.84
CA LYS A 52 -2.57 20.85 -5.61
C LYS A 52 -1.91 19.47 -5.69
N PHE A 53 -1.96 18.81 -6.84
CA PHE A 53 -1.50 17.43 -7.06
C PHE A 53 -0.43 17.40 -8.17
N ASP A 54 0.37 16.34 -8.16
CA ASP A 54 1.34 16.06 -9.22
C ASP A 54 0.65 15.85 -10.57
N ASP A 55 1.35 16.14 -11.66
CA ASP A 55 0.85 15.81 -12.98
C ASP A 55 0.89 14.28 -13.19
N PRO A 56 -0.26 13.60 -13.34
CA PRO A 56 -0.29 12.16 -13.51
C PRO A 56 0.41 11.70 -14.80
N ARG A 57 0.58 12.60 -15.78
CA ARG A 57 1.28 12.32 -17.03
C ARG A 57 2.77 12.08 -16.82
N ASP A 58 3.39 12.78 -15.87
CA ASP A 58 4.80 12.55 -15.52
C ASP A 58 5.02 11.08 -15.16
N ARG A 59 4.09 10.55 -14.38
CA ARG A 59 4.09 9.16 -13.97
C ARG A 59 3.76 8.21 -15.10
N TRP A 60 2.68 8.44 -15.86
CA TRP A 60 2.36 7.54 -16.97
C TRP A 60 3.49 7.44 -17.99
N ASN A 61 4.18 8.54 -18.27
CA ASN A 61 5.32 8.56 -19.17
C ASN A 61 6.55 7.81 -18.62
N SER A 62 6.64 7.60 -17.30
CA SER A 62 7.71 6.82 -16.68
C SER A 62 7.41 5.32 -16.60
N LEU A 63 6.21 4.87 -16.99
CA LEU A 63 5.84 3.46 -16.92
C LEU A 63 6.50 2.62 -18.02
N ASN A 64 6.80 1.36 -17.69
CA ASN A 64 7.24 0.37 -18.67
C ASN A 64 6.15 0.10 -19.72
N LYS A 65 6.52 -0.45 -20.88
CA LYS A 65 5.66 -0.61 -22.07
C LYS A 65 4.29 -1.24 -21.77
N THR A 66 4.26 -2.36 -21.06
CA THR A 66 3.06 -3.11 -20.71
C THR A 66 2.19 -2.32 -19.74
N ALA A 67 2.77 -1.75 -18.68
CA ALA A 67 2.03 -0.89 -17.75
C ALA A 67 1.48 0.37 -18.45
N ARG A 68 2.28 1.00 -19.32
CA ARG A 68 1.86 2.17 -20.12
C ARG A 68 0.64 1.86 -20.99
N ALA A 69 0.65 0.71 -21.67
CA ALA A 69 -0.46 0.27 -22.50
C ALA A 69 -1.76 0.07 -21.69
N GLN A 70 -1.65 -0.48 -20.48
CA GLN A 70 -2.79 -0.66 -19.57
C GLN A 70 -3.39 0.69 -19.12
N HIS A 71 -2.55 1.73 -19.01
CA HIS A 71 -2.99 3.07 -18.63
C HIS A 71 -3.51 3.93 -19.79
N GLN A 72 -3.33 3.52 -21.05
CA GLN A 72 -3.68 4.35 -22.21
C GLN A 72 -5.17 4.71 -22.25
N GLN A 73 -6.06 3.75 -22.01
CA GLN A 73 -7.51 4.00 -22.00
C GLN A 73 -7.92 4.92 -20.87
N ARG A 74 -7.23 4.85 -19.72
CA ARG A 74 -7.49 5.72 -18.57
C ARG A 74 -7.12 7.17 -18.88
N GLU A 75 -5.97 7.39 -19.50
CA GLU A 75 -5.52 8.72 -19.91
C GLU A 75 -6.46 9.37 -20.93
N LEU A 76 -6.96 8.60 -21.90
CA LEU A 76 -7.93 9.09 -22.88
C LEU A 76 -9.25 9.55 -22.24
N ASN A 77 -9.67 8.88 -21.16
CA ASN A 77 -10.91 9.18 -20.44
C ASN A 77 -10.67 10.04 -19.18
N TRP A 78 -9.50 10.67 -19.06
CA TRP A 78 -9.15 11.44 -17.88
C TRP A 78 -10.02 12.69 -17.74
N ASP A 79 -10.73 12.80 -16.62
CA ASP A 79 -11.56 13.95 -16.28
C ASP A 79 -10.98 14.65 -15.05
N TRP A 80 -10.39 15.82 -15.26
CA TRP A 80 -9.70 16.60 -14.23
C TRP A 80 -10.64 17.04 -13.11
N HIS A 81 -11.91 17.34 -13.41
CA HIS A 81 -12.89 17.72 -12.39
C HIS A 81 -13.25 16.53 -11.52
N ARG A 82 -13.54 15.38 -12.14
CA ARG A 82 -13.88 14.15 -11.43
C ARG A 82 -12.74 13.70 -10.52
N GLU A 83 -11.52 13.70 -11.05
CA GLU A 83 -10.33 13.26 -10.31
C GLU A 83 -9.98 14.24 -9.17
N LEU A 84 -10.06 15.56 -9.39
CA LEU A 84 -9.90 16.56 -8.33
C LEU A 84 -10.90 16.34 -7.20
N ARG A 85 -12.19 16.20 -7.54
CA ARG A 85 -13.26 15.98 -6.54
C ARG A 85 -13.00 14.69 -5.75
N LYS A 86 -12.73 13.58 -6.45
CA LYS A 86 -12.46 12.26 -5.83
C LYS A 86 -11.32 12.36 -4.81
N ARG A 87 -10.19 12.95 -5.20
CA ARG A 87 -9.00 13.09 -4.34
C ARG A 87 -9.21 14.05 -3.16
N VAL A 88 -9.88 15.18 -3.38
CA VAL A 88 -10.18 16.14 -2.30
C VAL A 88 -11.11 15.52 -1.25
N VAL A 89 -12.14 14.78 -1.69
CA VAL A 89 -13.04 14.05 -0.79
C VAL A 89 -12.27 13.01 0.02
N ALA A 90 -11.41 12.22 -0.62
CA ALA A 90 -10.62 11.20 0.05
C ALA A 90 -9.64 11.78 1.07
N LEU A 91 -8.93 12.86 0.73
CA LEU A 91 -8.02 13.55 1.66
C LEU A 91 -8.78 14.19 2.83
N LYS A 92 -9.97 14.76 2.59
CA LYS A 92 -10.81 15.29 3.68
C LYS A 92 -11.21 14.17 4.64
N TYR A 93 -11.59 13.01 4.11
CA TYR A 93 -11.91 11.84 4.93
C TYR A 93 -10.71 11.39 5.77
N ALA A 94 -9.54 11.27 5.13
CA ALA A 94 -8.30 10.87 5.79
C ALA A 94 -7.86 11.82 6.92
N THR A 95 -8.09 13.13 6.77
CA THR A 95 -7.58 14.16 7.69
C THR A 95 -8.57 14.58 8.78
N ALA A 96 -9.84 14.74 8.43
CA ALA A 96 -10.85 15.27 9.35
C ALA A 96 -11.77 14.17 9.91
N GLY A 97 -11.71 12.95 9.37
CA GLY A 97 -12.69 11.90 9.70
C GLY A 97 -14.13 12.30 9.38
N ASP A 98 -14.31 13.39 8.62
CA ASP A 98 -15.53 14.17 8.57
C ASP A 98 -16.20 14.04 7.21
N LEU A 99 -16.93 12.93 7.06
CA LEU A 99 -18.15 12.83 6.29
C LEU A 99 -19.06 11.84 7.02
N ALA A 100 -20.35 12.16 7.10
CA ALA A 100 -21.38 11.17 7.40
C ALA A 100 -21.38 10.14 6.27
N ILE A 101 -20.48 9.17 6.32
CA ILE A 101 -20.64 7.92 5.58
C ILE A 101 -21.84 7.26 6.26
N ASP A 102 -22.95 7.18 5.53
CA ASP A 102 -24.13 6.47 6.01
C ASP A 102 -23.72 5.02 6.32
N GLU A 103 -24.16 4.51 7.47
CA GLU A 103 -23.84 3.16 7.94
C GLU A 103 -24.37 2.12 6.93
N GLY A 104 -23.53 1.69 6.00
CA GLY A 104 -23.90 0.70 4.98
C GLY A 104 -23.25 0.89 3.61
N ASP A 105 -22.59 2.03 3.35
CA ASP A 105 -22.02 2.31 2.03
C ASP A 105 -20.53 1.90 1.93
N THR A 106 -20.28 0.60 1.77
CA THR A 106 -18.95 0.04 1.44
C THR A 106 -18.38 0.60 0.13
N GLU A 107 -19.25 0.99 -0.81
CA GLU A 107 -18.85 1.59 -2.08
C GLU A 107 -18.17 2.94 -1.83
N THR A 108 -18.63 3.73 -0.86
CA THR A 108 -17.96 4.98 -0.44
C THR A 108 -16.61 4.74 0.23
N HIS A 109 -16.43 3.67 1.03
CA HIS A 109 -15.14 3.34 1.64
C HIS A 109 -14.08 2.95 0.60
N ASP A 110 -14.39 1.99 -0.27
CA ASP A 110 -13.46 1.52 -1.29
C ASP A 110 -13.11 2.65 -2.26
N ASN A 111 -14.07 3.52 -2.61
CA ASN A 111 -13.82 4.70 -3.43
C ASN A 111 -12.79 5.66 -2.81
N VAL A 112 -12.80 5.82 -1.48
CA VAL A 112 -11.81 6.65 -0.76
C VAL A 112 -10.44 5.97 -0.77
N VAL A 113 -10.37 4.67 -0.47
CA VAL A 113 -9.12 3.90 -0.52
C VAL A 113 -8.50 3.96 -1.91
N GLU A 114 -9.28 3.69 -2.95
CA GLU A 114 -8.86 3.75 -4.35
C GLU A 114 -8.40 5.16 -4.76
N ALA A 115 -9.01 6.22 -4.21
CA ALA A 115 -8.54 7.59 -4.44
C ALA A 115 -7.18 7.86 -3.80
N LEU A 116 -6.93 7.35 -2.59
CA LEU A 116 -5.65 7.50 -1.90
C LEU A 116 -4.55 6.69 -2.59
N LEU A 117 -4.85 5.45 -2.97
CA LEU A 117 -3.95 4.64 -3.80
C LEU A 117 -3.64 5.36 -5.11
N ASP A 118 -4.63 5.99 -5.74
CA ASP A 118 -4.38 6.73 -6.97
C ASP A 118 -3.50 7.98 -6.78
N ILE A 119 -3.62 8.67 -5.63
CA ILE A 119 -2.70 9.74 -5.25
C ILE A 119 -1.26 9.19 -5.15
N ILE A 120 -1.08 8.01 -4.54
CA ILE A 120 0.23 7.36 -4.42
C ILE A 120 0.75 6.88 -5.79
N ASP A 121 -0.10 6.25 -6.60
CA ASP A 121 0.28 5.67 -7.89
C ASP A 121 0.63 6.72 -8.94
N THR A 122 0.08 7.93 -8.81
CA THR A 122 0.38 9.10 -9.65
C THR A 122 1.36 10.07 -9.00
N ALA A 123 1.89 9.75 -7.83
CA ALA A 123 2.89 10.58 -7.18
C ALA A 123 4.19 10.59 -7.99
N LYS A 124 4.81 11.76 -8.05
CA LYS A 124 6.08 11.95 -8.73
C LYS A 124 7.20 11.22 -7.97
N ALA A 125 7.83 10.26 -8.64
CA ALA A 125 8.86 9.41 -8.03
C ALA A 125 10.30 9.84 -8.35
N CYS A 126 10.48 10.71 -9.35
CA CYS A 126 11.78 11.25 -9.73
C CYS A 126 11.60 12.60 -10.46
N PRO A 127 12.67 13.41 -10.60
CA PRO A 127 12.64 14.62 -11.42
C PRO A 127 12.25 14.34 -12.88
N THR A 128 11.51 15.25 -13.52
CA THR A 128 11.15 15.13 -14.94
C THR A 128 12.37 15.34 -15.84
N PRO A 129 12.35 14.91 -17.11
CA PRO A 129 13.43 15.20 -18.06
C PRO A 129 13.81 16.68 -18.15
N GLU A 130 12.84 17.58 -18.06
CA GLU A 130 13.07 19.03 -18.08
C GLU A 130 13.75 19.50 -16.79
N GLU A 131 13.36 18.97 -15.62
CA GLU A 131 14.01 19.29 -14.35
C GLU A 131 15.44 18.76 -14.29
N LEU A 132 15.69 17.56 -14.85
CA LEU A 132 17.03 16.99 -14.99
C LEU A 132 17.90 17.90 -15.89
N GLN A 133 17.35 18.41 -16.99
CA GLN A 133 18.04 19.37 -17.86
C GLN A 133 18.32 20.70 -17.14
N ALA A 134 17.43 21.12 -16.24
CA ALA A 134 17.62 22.28 -15.38
C ALA A 134 18.61 22.03 -14.21
N GLY A 135 19.17 20.82 -14.10
CA GLY A 135 20.20 20.46 -13.11
C GLY A 135 19.68 19.89 -11.80
N LYS A 136 18.37 19.64 -11.66
CA LYS A 136 17.82 18.90 -10.51
C LYS A 136 18.31 17.46 -10.60
N LYS A 137 18.86 16.91 -9.51
CA LYS A 137 19.35 15.53 -9.48
C LYS A 137 18.34 14.65 -8.72
N PRO A 138 18.13 13.40 -9.12
CA PRO A 138 17.38 12.44 -8.32
C PRO A 138 18.11 12.19 -7.00
N GLU A 139 17.40 12.28 -5.88
CA GLU A 139 17.92 11.99 -4.55
C GLU A 139 17.13 10.85 -3.91
N VAL A 140 17.79 10.04 -3.08
CA VAL A 140 17.14 8.91 -2.38
C VAL A 140 15.98 9.40 -1.51
N ASP A 141 16.11 10.60 -0.95
CA ASP A 141 15.11 11.28 -0.14
C ASP A 141 14.61 12.56 -0.81
N ASP A 142 13.89 12.40 -1.92
CA ASP A 142 13.22 13.48 -2.65
C ASP A 142 11.73 13.64 -2.28
N ARG A 143 11.32 13.33 -1.05
CA ARG A 143 9.90 13.39 -0.62
C ARG A 143 9.21 14.71 -0.93
N ASP A 144 9.96 15.80 -0.93
CA ASP A 144 9.48 17.15 -1.19
C ASP A 144 9.19 17.42 -2.68
N ILE A 145 9.55 16.51 -3.60
CA ILE A 145 9.29 16.70 -5.04
C ILE A 145 7.85 16.42 -5.41
N SER A 146 7.15 15.59 -4.63
CA SER A 146 5.80 15.15 -4.92
C SER A 146 4.81 15.95 -4.10
N LEU A 147 3.96 16.71 -4.79
CA LEU A 147 2.80 17.37 -4.18
C LEU A 147 1.85 16.33 -3.59
N ASN A 148 1.71 15.17 -4.25
CA ASN A 148 0.85 14.09 -3.78
C ASN A 148 1.30 13.56 -2.41
N LEU A 149 2.60 13.28 -2.24
CA LEU A 149 3.14 12.79 -0.97
C LEU A 149 3.01 13.83 0.15
N GLY A 150 3.19 15.12 -0.16
CA GLY A 150 3.02 16.20 0.82
C GLY A 150 1.59 16.37 1.35
N LEU A 151 0.59 15.78 0.69
CA LEU A 151 -0.81 15.80 1.11
C LEU A 151 -1.21 14.59 1.97
N LEU A 152 -0.44 13.52 1.94
CA LEU A 152 -0.75 12.31 2.70
C LEU A 152 -0.30 12.46 4.16
N PRO A 153 -1.01 11.83 5.12
CA PRO A 153 -0.59 11.89 6.52
C PRO A 153 0.81 11.30 6.69
N ILE A 154 1.61 11.92 7.54
CA ILE A 154 2.96 11.45 7.89
C ILE A 154 2.84 10.46 9.05
N ASN A 155 3.63 9.39 8.99
CA ASN A 155 3.47 8.12 9.74
C ASN A 155 3.33 8.18 11.26
N TYR A 156 3.66 9.31 11.87
CA TYR A 156 3.67 9.44 13.32
C TYR A 156 2.36 10.00 13.88
N HIS A 157 1.42 10.41 13.01
CA HIS A 157 0.17 11.06 13.39
C HIS A 157 -1.00 10.66 12.49
N PHE A 158 -1.25 9.36 12.32
CA PHE A 158 -2.51 8.94 11.70
C PHE A 158 -3.68 9.26 12.63
N THR A 159 -4.75 9.78 12.05
CA THR A 159 -6.01 9.93 12.79
C THR A 159 -6.60 8.53 13.01
N PRO A 160 -7.31 8.30 14.12
CA PRO A 160 -8.03 7.04 14.33
C PRO A 160 -8.92 6.65 13.14
N GLU A 161 -9.47 7.65 12.44
CA GLU A 161 -10.30 7.47 11.25
C GLU A 161 -9.50 6.97 10.04
N PHE A 162 -8.25 7.43 9.87
CA PHE A 162 -7.34 6.91 8.86
C PHE A 162 -6.91 5.47 9.16
N ASP A 163 -6.61 5.15 10.42
CA ASP A 163 -6.34 3.78 10.85
C ASP A 163 -7.56 2.87 10.59
N GLY A 164 -8.76 3.37 10.85
CA GLY A 164 -10.00 2.69 10.49
C GLY A 164 -10.13 2.44 8.99
N LEU A 165 -9.72 3.40 8.16
CA LEU A 165 -9.72 3.27 6.71
C LEU A 165 -8.79 2.15 6.25
N ILE A 166 -7.54 2.14 6.72
CA ILE A 166 -6.54 1.09 6.44
C ILE A 166 -7.09 -0.30 6.80
N ARG A 167 -7.89 -0.37 7.86
CA ARG A 167 -8.42 -1.62 8.39
C ARG A 167 -9.77 -2.04 7.80
N GLY A 168 -10.32 -1.32 6.83
CA GLY A 168 -11.64 -1.65 6.28
C GLY A 168 -12.77 -1.47 7.30
N LEU A 169 -12.56 -0.66 8.35
CA LEU A 169 -13.57 -0.39 9.38
C LEU A 169 -14.40 0.84 8.98
N PRO A 170 -15.74 0.79 9.08
CA PRO A 170 -16.55 1.97 8.85
C PRO A 170 -16.28 3.03 9.93
N ALA A 171 -16.39 4.31 9.56
CA ALA A 171 -16.13 5.45 10.44
C ALA A 171 -16.91 5.38 11.77
N SER A 172 -18.13 4.82 11.76
CA SER A 172 -18.95 4.69 12.97
C SER A 172 -18.42 3.63 13.96
N ALA A 173 -17.73 2.60 13.48
CA ALA A 173 -17.05 1.63 14.34
C ALA A 173 -15.83 2.26 15.03
N VAL A 174 -15.09 3.10 14.29
CA VAL A 174 -13.96 3.87 14.83
C VAL A 174 -14.43 4.85 15.91
N ARG A 175 -15.46 5.66 15.63
CA ARG A 175 -16.01 6.64 16.59
C ARG A 175 -16.59 5.99 17.86
N ARG A 176 -17.21 4.82 17.74
CA ARG A 176 -17.68 4.04 18.90
C ARG A 176 -16.52 3.57 19.79
N ASN A 177 -15.38 3.19 19.20
CA ASN A 177 -14.18 2.79 19.95
C ASN A 177 -13.50 3.96 20.67
N LEU A 178 -13.58 5.19 20.14
CA LEU A 178 -13.02 6.38 20.79
C LEU A 178 -13.81 6.84 22.03
N GLY A 179 -15.10 6.50 22.14
CA GLY A 179 -15.97 6.90 23.26
C GLY A 179 -15.80 6.10 24.55
N TYR A 180 -15.24 4.88 24.47
CA TYR A 180 -14.92 4.04 25.61
C TYR A 180 -13.40 4.03 25.77
N GLY A 181 -12.88 4.97 26.57
CA GLY A 181 -11.46 5.37 26.59
C GLY A 181 -10.45 4.23 26.42
N TYR A 182 -9.61 4.32 25.38
CA TYR A 182 -8.39 3.54 25.08
C TYR A 182 -8.42 2.02 25.34
N GLY A 183 -9.61 1.43 25.54
CA GLY A 183 -9.85 0.01 25.59
C GLY A 183 -10.30 -0.39 24.19
N ILE A 184 -9.35 -0.83 23.38
CA ILE A 184 -9.61 -1.39 22.05
C ILE A 184 -10.43 -2.68 22.22
N ASP A 185 -11.75 -2.57 22.37
CA ASP A 185 -12.63 -3.73 22.40
C ASP A 185 -12.92 -4.09 20.94
N SER A 186 -12.17 -5.07 20.45
CA SER A 186 -12.30 -5.73 19.13
C SER A 186 -13.64 -6.50 18.99
N THR A 187 -14.69 -6.09 19.71
CA THR A 187 -15.98 -6.78 19.84
C THR A 187 -17.12 -6.10 19.07
N LEU A 188 -16.90 -4.95 18.46
CA LEU A 188 -17.93 -4.29 17.65
C LEU A 188 -17.74 -4.63 16.17
N ALA A 189 -18.51 -5.63 15.76
CA ALA A 189 -18.70 -6.00 14.37
C ALA A 189 -19.25 -4.80 13.56
N PRO A 190 -18.81 -4.59 12.30
CA PRO A 190 -19.48 -3.66 11.40
C PRO A 190 -20.94 -4.10 11.25
N SER A 191 -21.91 -3.22 11.50
CA SER A 191 -23.32 -3.51 11.22
C SER A 191 -23.51 -3.80 9.73
N MET A 192 -23.57 -5.08 9.38
CA MET A 192 -23.81 -5.55 8.00
C MET A 192 -25.29 -5.40 7.62
N PRO A 193 -25.62 -5.09 6.34
CA PRO A 193 -26.96 -5.25 5.81
C PRO A 193 -27.22 -6.74 5.57
N GLY A 194 -28.02 -7.34 6.45
CA GLY A 194 -28.30 -8.78 6.47
C GLY A 194 -28.03 -9.31 7.87
N GLY A 195 -29.10 -9.45 8.67
CA GLY A 195 -29.04 -9.76 10.09
C GLY A 195 -28.18 -10.99 10.40
N TRP A 196 -27.38 -10.88 11.44
CA TRP A 196 -26.55 -11.94 12.01
C TRP A 196 -27.41 -13.16 12.35
N GLU A 197 -27.42 -14.19 11.51
CA GLU A 197 -28.02 -15.48 11.84
C GLU A 197 -27.16 -16.16 12.91
N SER A 198 -27.40 -15.76 14.15
CA SER A 198 -26.98 -16.52 15.32
C SER A 198 -27.69 -17.86 15.25
N THR A 199 -26.96 -18.97 15.13
CA THR A 199 -27.58 -20.28 15.34
C THR A 199 -28.23 -20.27 16.73
N PRO A 200 -29.54 -20.51 16.87
CA PRO A 200 -30.21 -20.34 18.16
C PRO A 200 -29.59 -21.29 19.20
N GLY A 201 -29.00 -20.73 20.26
CA GLY A 201 -28.63 -21.49 21.46
C GLY A 201 -27.14 -21.68 21.78
N ARG A 202 -26.18 -21.11 21.04
CA ARG A 202 -24.77 -21.07 21.47
C ARG A 202 -24.34 -19.64 21.86
N PRO A 203 -23.90 -19.40 23.11
CA PRO A 203 -23.27 -18.13 23.48
C PRO A 203 -22.00 -17.95 22.64
N MET A 204 -21.92 -16.85 21.89
CA MET A 204 -20.73 -16.53 21.12
C MET A 204 -19.63 -16.08 22.07
N THR A 205 -18.54 -16.85 22.13
CA THR A 205 -17.37 -16.50 22.93
C THR A 205 -16.56 -15.41 22.23
N ARG A 206 -15.79 -14.62 22.99
CA ARG A 206 -14.89 -13.59 22.42
C ARG A 206 -13.91 -14.17 21.38
N SER A 207 -13.48 -15.41 21.54
CA SER A 207 -12.62 -16.13 20.59
C SER A 207 -13.34 -16.51 19.29
N LEU A 208 -14.63 -16.85 19.34
CA LEU A 208 -15.42 -17.11 18.14
C LEU A 208 -15.69 -15.81 17.36
N ALA A 209 -16.00 -14.71 18.04
CA ALA A 209 -16.18 -13.41 17.40
C ALA A 209 -14.92 -12.92 16.67
N ALA A 210 -13.73 -13.07 17.28
CA ALA A 210 -12.47 -12.72 16.64
C ALA A 210 -12.19 -13.54 15.36
N ARG A 211 -12.65 -14.81 15.32
CA ARG A 211 -12.49 -15.72 14.17
C ARG A 211 -13.51 -15.46 13.07
N GLU A 212 -14.72 -15.04 13.42
CA GLU A 212 -15.69 -14.55 12.44
C GLU A 212 -15.22 -13.23 11.82
N MET A 213 -14.50 -12.37 12.56
CA MET A 213 -13.82 -11.21 12.00
C MET A 213 -12.72 -11.56 11.00
N ASP A 214 -12.04 -12.71 11.14
CA ASP A 214 -11.07 -13.17 10.13
C ASP A 214 -11.72 -13.44 8.78
N LYS A 215 -13.02 -13.78 8.77
CA LYS A 215 -13.80 -13.99 7.54
C LYS A 215 -14.21 -12.68 6.88
N VAL A 216 -14.03 -11.53 7.54
CA VAL A 216 -14.24 -10.23 6.90
C VAL A 216 -13.16 -10.06 5.83
N VAL A 217 -13.59 -10.20 4.58
CA VAL A 217 -12.74 -9.98 3.42
C VAL A 217 -12.65 -8.47 3.21
N ARG A 218 -11.52 -7.89 3.61
CA ARG A 218 -11.16 -6.53 3.21
C ARG A 218 -10.90 -6.49 1.71
N SER A 219 -11.19 -5.35 1.09
CA SER A 219 -10.86 -5.14 -0.31
C SER A 219 -9.34 -5.22 -0.50
N GLU A 220 -8.92 -5.75 -1.64
CA GLU A 220 -7.49 -5.81 -2.02
C GLU A 220 -6.85 -4.40 -1.99
N ALA A 221 -7.63 -3.38 -2.34
CA ALA A 221 -7.22 -1.98 -2.26
C ALA A 221 -6.85 -1.55 -0.84
N ALA A 222 -7.66 -1.91 0.17
CA ALA A 222 -7.37 -1.57 1.56
C ALA A 222 -6.10 -2.29 2.05
N CYS A 223 -5.96 -3.57 1.72
CA CYS A 223 -4.75 -4.35 2.03
C CYS A 223 -3.51 -3.74 1.39
N ARG A 224 -3.60 -3.33 0.11
CA ARG A 224 -2.52 -2.64 -0.61
C ARG A 224 -2.17 -1.31 0.04
N LEU A 225 -3.16 -0.50 0.40
CA LEU A 225 -2.93 0.78 1.07
C LEU A 225 -2.20 0.57 2.41
N HIS A 226 -2.55 -0.46 3.17
CA HIS A 226 -1.87 -0.82 4.42
C HIS A 226 -0.40 -1.21 4.17
N VAL A 227 -0.13 -2.06 3.17
CA VAL A 227 1.24 -2.44 2.79
C VAL A 227 2.10 -1.21 2.48
N LEU A 228 1.54 -0.24 1.75
CA LEU A 228 2.24 1.01 1.40
C LEU A 228 2.38 2.00 2.57
N CYS A 229 1.48 1.91 3.55
CA CYS A 229 1.52 2.73 4.76
C CYS A 229 2.58 2.22 5.74
N GLY A 230 2.67 0.90 5.92
CA GLY A 230 3.48 0.27 6.97
C GLY A 230 2.69 0.04 8.26
N LEU A 231 3.41 -0.12 9.37
CA LEU A 231 2.84 -0.50 10.67
C LEU A 231 1.99 0.65 11.27
N THR A 232 0.79 0.34 11.76
CA THR A 232 -0.02 1.30 12.53
C THR A 232 0.06 1.05 14.04
N GLU A 233 -0.43 1.97 14.87
CA GLU A 233 -0.45 1.78 16.34
C GLU A 233 -1.19 0.50 16.77
N TRP A 234 -2.09 0.00 15.92
CA TRP A 234 -2.89 -1.19 16.17
C TRP A 234 -2.06 -2.46 16.12
N GLU A 235 -1.28 -2.67 15.06
CA GLU A 235 -0.41 -3.85 14.96
C GLU A 235 0.70 -3.82 16.03
N GLU A 236 1.08 -2.62 16.52
CA GLU A 236 1.99 -2.50 17.65
C GLU A 236 1.38 -2.97 18.99
N ARG A 237 0.10 -2.66 19.24
CA ARG A 237 -0.54 -2.81 20.56
C ARG A 237 -1.55 -3.96 20.68
N ASP A 238 -2.13 -4.45 19.58
CA ASP A 238 -3.19 -5.47 19.57
C ASP A 238 -2.63 -6.85 19.18
N ASP A 239 -2.41 -7.71 20.17
CA ASP A 239 -1.97 -9.09 19.96
C ASP A 239 -2.94 -9.90 19.08
N LYS A 240 -4.23 -9.53 19.03
CA LYS A 240 -5.18 -10.17 18.11
C LYS A 240 -4.89 -9.84 16.67
N ALA A 241 -4.49 -8.59 16.37
CA ALA A 241 -4.12 -8.20 15.01
C ALA A 241 -2.94 -9.00 14.49
N ILE A 242 -1.95 -9.23 15.35
CA ILE A 242 -0.81 -10.07 15.03
C ILE A 242 -1.18 -11.54 14.92
N GLY A 243 -2.00 -12.07 15.82
CA GLY A 243 -2.54 -13.42 15.69
C GLY A 243 -3.25 -13.63 14.35
N ARG A 244 -4.06 -12.67 13.88
CA ARG A 244 -4.71 -12.71 12.55
C ARG A 244 -3.70 -12.77 11.42
N ALA A 245 -2.72 -11.86 11.42
CA ALA A 245 -1.68 -11.82 10.39
C ALA A 245 -0.89 -13.13 10.34
N ARG A 246 -0.46 -13.65 11.50
CA ARG A 246 0.23 -14.94 11.63
C ARG A 246 -0.60 -16.09 11.06
N ARG A 247 -1.89 -16.17 11.40
CA ARG A 247 -2.78 -17.22 10.88
C ARG A 247 -2.85 -17.20 9.35
N ILE A 248 -2.89 -16.02 8.72
CA ILE A 248 -2.91 -15.89 7.25
C ILE A 248 -1.54 -16.25 6.65
N THR A 249 -0.45 -15.74 7.22
CA THR A 249 0.92 -15.96 6.74
C THR A 249 1.32 -17.45 6.78
N TYR A 250 0.97 -18.13 7.87
CA TYR A 250 1.40 -19.50 8.15
C TYR A 250 0.37 -20.58 7.77
N ASP A 251 -0.74 -20.20 7.10
CA ASP A 251 -1.71 -21.14 6.56
C ASP A 251 -1.16 -21.86 5.32
N TRP A 252 -1.06 -23.19 5.41
CA TRP A 252 -0.66 -24.06 4.30
C TRP A 252 -1.70 -24.10 3.19
N ASP A 253 -2.98 -23.88 3.48
CA ASP A 253 -4.04 -23.94 2.46
C ASP A 253 -3.91 -22.83 1.40
N GLY A 254 -3.16 -21.76 1.72
CA GLY A 254 -2.96 -20.61 0.84
C GLY A 254 -1.59 -20.54 0.15
N ALA A 255 -0.73 -21.55 0.30
CA ALA A 255 0.60 -21.59 -0.33
C ALA A 255 0.88 -22.97 -0.95
N ASP A 256 1.08 -23.01 -2.26
CA ASP A 256 1.39 -24.22 -3.00
C ASP A 256 2.30 -23.94 -4.22
N GLU A 257 2.49 -24.94 -5.08
CA GLU A 257 3.31 -24.78 -6.29
C GLU A 257 2.74 -23.76 -7.29
N SER A 258 1.41 -23.52 -7.29
CA SER A 258 0.76 -22.62 -8.26
C SER A 258 1.11 -21.15 -8.03
N ASN A 259 1.33 -20.76 -6.76
CA ASN A 259 1.80 -19.43 -6.38
C ASN A 259 3.26 -19.43 -5.89
N GLU A 260 3.98 -20.54 -6.11
CA GLU A 260 5.36 -20.76 -5.68
C GLU A 260 5.58 -20.42 -4.20
N PHE A 261 4.57 -20.73 -3.37
CA PHE A 261 4.54 -20.47 -1.92
C PHE A 261 4.65 -18.98 -1.52
N GLY A 262 4.49 -18.05 -2.48
CA GLY A 262 4.53 -16.61 -2.26
C GLY A 262 3.14 -15.98 -2.07
N PRO A 263 3.07 -14.68 -1.75
CA PRO A 263 1.83 -13.94 -1.61
C PRO A 263 1.25 -13.55 -2.99
N PHE A 264 1.01 -14.56 -3.83
CA PHE A 264 0.43 -14.39 -5.16
C PHE A 264 -0.87 -15.19 -5.28
N LYS A 265 -1.76 -14.72 -6.15
CA LYS A 265 -3.01 -15.40 -6.45
C LYS A 265 -2.75 -16.77 -7.08
N ARG A 266 -3.59 -17.73 -6.69
CA ARG A 266 -3.53 -19.14 -7.14
C ARG A 266 -4.33 -19.39 -8.43
N ASP A 267 -4.92 -18.35 -9.01
CA ASP A 267 -5.69 -18.40 -10.25
C ASP A 267 -4.81 -18.45 -11.52
N GLY A 268 -3.49 -18.52 -11.34
CA GLY A 268 -2.51 -18.53 -12.43
C GLY A 268 -2.26 -17.16 -13.07
N SER A 269 -2.84 -16.08 -12.55
CA SER A 269 -2.65 -14.73 -13.06
C SER A 269 -1.23 -14.20 -12.83
N GLY A 270 -0.53 -14.67 -11.80
CA GLY A 270 0.74 -14.10 -11.36
C GLY A 270 0.60 -12.77 -10.61
N GLU A 271 -0.63 -12.34 -10.32
CA GLU A 271 -0.89 -11.13 -9.55
C GLU A 271 -0.63 -11.33 -8.05
N VAL A 272 -0.31 -10.23 -7.37
CA VAL A 272 -0.16 -10.20 -5.91
C VAL A 272 -1.50 -10.48 -5.23
N ASP A 273 -1.47 -11.30 -4.19
CA ASP A 273 -2.55 -11.44 -3.21
C ASP A 273 -2.27 -10.40 -2.10
N TRP A 274 -2.93 -9.24 -2.19
CA TRP A 274 -2.63 -8.13 -1.30
C TRP A 274 -2.97 -8.44 0.14
N ARG A 275 -4.02 -9.24 0.39
CA ARG A 275 -4.37 -9.69 1.74
C ARG A 275 -3.26 -10.55 2.35
N ARG A 276 -2.70 -11.50 1.59
CA ARG A 276 -1.61 -12.36 2.08
C ARG A 276 -0.31 -11.56 2.23
N LEU A 277 -0.01 -10.67 1.28
CA LEU A 277 1.17 -9.80 1.37
C LEU A 277 1.10 -8.88 2.58
N GLU A 278 -0.06 -8.29 2.85
CA GLU A 278 -0.29 -7.46 4.03
C GLU A 278 -0.06 -8.22 5.34
N ALA A 279 -0.56 -9.46 5.45
CA ALA A 279 -0.31 -10.29 6.61
C ALA A 279 1.19 -10.56 6.81
N VAL A 280 1.90 -10.90 5.74
CA VAL A 280 3.37 -11.07 5.76
C VAL A 280 4.07 -9.77 6.19
N CYS A 281 3.72 -8.63 5.59
CA CYS A 281 4.27 -7.32 5.92
C CYS A 281 4.02 -6.94 7.38
N THR A 282 2.84 -7.24 7.92
CA THR A 282 2.48 -6.97 9.32
C THR A 282 3.41 -7.74 10.26
N VAL A 283 3.55 -9.05 10.05
CA VAL A 283 4.40 -9.92 10.87
C VAL A 283 5.87 -9.49 10.79
N VAL A 284 6.40 -9.30 9.57
CA VAL A 284 7.79 -8.93 9.35
C VAL A 284 8.11 -7.53 9.89
N THR A 285 7.27 -6.54 9.62
CA THR A 285 7.53 -5.14 9.98
C THR A 285 7.49 -4.94 11.49
N ARG A 286 6.57 -5.61 12.20
CA ARG A 286 6.53 -5.56 13.67
C ARG A 286 7.82 -6.10 14.27
N GLN A 287 8.31 -7.23 13.76
CA GLN A 287 9.58 -7.79 14.25
C GLN A 287 10.77 -6.95 13.86
N PHE A 288 10.77 -6.38 12.66
CA PHE A 288 11.80 -5.45 12.24
C PHE A 288 11.83 -4.21 13.14
N ALA A 289 10.67 -3.64 13.49
CA ALA A 289 10.55 -2.52 14.42
C ALA A 289 11.19 -2.82 15.79
N LEU A 290 11.03 -4.04 16.30
CA LEU A 290 11.69 -4.49 17.52
C LEU A 290 13.20 -4.64 17.33
N ALA A 291 13.64 -5.24 16.22
CA ALA A 291 15.05 -5.45 15.92
C ALA A 291 15.84 -4.15 15.74
N VAL A 292 15.20 -3.10 15.24
CA VAL A 292 15.82 -1.78 15.00
C VAL A 292 15.63 -0.79 16.15
N ARG A 293 14.87 -1.14 17.19
CA ARG A 293 14.52 -0.24 18.29
C ARG A 293 15.76 0.38 18.93
N GLY A 294 15.85 1.71 18.89
CA GLY A 294 16.99 2.47 19.42
C GLY A 294 18.26 2.41 18.58
N ARG A 295 18.26 1.73 17.42
CA ARG A 295 19.39 1.61 16.49
C ARG A 295 19.18 2.42 15.21
N MET A 296 17.96 2.41 14.66
CA MET A 296 17.57 3.22 13.50
C MET A 296 16.08 3.56 13.53
N THR A 297 15.72 4.62 12.80
CA THR A 297 14.32 4.94 12.52
C THR A 297 13.75 3.92 11.54
N LEU A 298 12.59 3.34 11.85
CA LEU A 298 11.88 2.43 10.97
C LEU A 298 11.48 3.16 9.66
N PRO A 299 11.92 2.71 8.47
CA PRO A 299 11.48 3.27 7.20
C PRO A 299 10.05 2.83 6.90
N GLN A 300 9.07 3.52 7.47
CA GLN A 300 7.65 3.30 7.26
C GLN A 300 7.03 4.50 6.54
N GLY A 301 5.89 4.31 5.89
CA GLY A 301 5.11 5.36 5.24
C GLY A 301 5.10 5.38 3.73
N PHE A 302 4.12 6.07 3.17
CA PHE A 302 3.90 6.18 1.73
C PHE A 302 5.13 6.65 0.95
N CYS A 303 5.98 7.49 1.56
CA CYS A 303 7.22 7.94 0.95
C CYS A 303 8.29 6.84 0.79
N PHE A 304 8.31 5.84 1.68
CA PHE A 304 9.26 4.72 1.61
C PHE A 304 8.76 3.57 0.74
N SER A 305 7.45 3.51 0.49
CA SER A 305 6.81 2.49 -0.34
C SER A 305 6.34 3.03 -1.70
N LEU A 306 6.83 4.20 -2.12
CA LEU A 306 6.44 4.81 -3.38
C LEU A 306 6.84 3.89 -4.55
N PRO A 307 5.89 3.48 -5.42
CA PRO A 307 6.23 2.60 -6.53
C PRO A 307 7.23 3.26 -7.50
N TYR A 308 8.13 2.46 -8.09
CA TYR A 308 9.17 2.88 -9.03
C TYR A 308 10.13 3.98 -8.50
N ARG A 309 10.31 4.07 -7.18
CA ARG A 309 11.24 5.01 -6.55
C ARG A 309 12.70 4.52 -6.54
N THR A 310 12.94 3.22 -6.76
CA THR A 310 14.30 2.67 -6.76
C THR A 310 15.16 3.39 -7.80
N LEU A 311 16.12 4.18 -7.33
CA LEU A 311 17.05 4.89 -8.20
C LEU A 311 17.98 3.88 -8.86
N VAL A 312 18.00 3.89 -10.19
CA VAL A 312 18.92 3.07 -10.97
C VAL A 312 20.30 3.74 -10.95
N ASP A 313 21.32 2.98 -10.56
CA ASP A 313 22.70 3.45 -10.62
C ASP A 313 23.11 3.60 -12.10
N PRO A 314 23.45 4.81 -12.57
CA PRO A 314 23.84 5.02 -13.96
C PRO A 314 25.12 4.28 -14.36
N THR A 315 25.93 3.84 -13.39
CA THR A 315 27.14 3.04 -13.63
C THR A 315 26.83 1.55 -13.82
N VAL A 316 25.65 1.09 -13.39
CA VAL A 316 25.16 -0.28 -13.56
C VAL A 316 23.68 -0.26 -13.97
N PRO A 317 23.34 0.28 -15.16
CA PRO A 317 21.96 0.48 -15.58
C PRO A 317 21.17 -0.83 -15.75
N GLU A 318 21.85 -1.95 -15.92
CA GLU A 318 21.24 -3.28 -15.95
C GLU A 318 20.63 -3.69 -14.59
N ASP A 319 21.08 -3.09 -13.48
CA ASP A 319 20.54 -3.36 -12.14
C ASP A 319 19.29 -2.52 -11.84
N TRP A 320 18.28 -2.67 -12.70
CA TRP A 320 17.04 -1.90 -12.63
C TRP A 320 16.24 -2.13 -11.33
N ALA A 321 16.49 -3.25 -10.63
CA ALA A 321 15.84 -3.56 -9.36
C ALA A 321 16.66 -3.12 -8.14
N GLY A 322 17.88 -2.61 -8.32
CA GLY A 322 18.78 -2.23 -7.22
C GLY A 322 19.29 -3.42 -6.41
N VAL A 323 19.49 -4.59 -7.04
CA VAL A 323 20.03 -5.81 -6.45
C VAL A 323 21.29 -5.52 -5.63
N GLN A 324 22.23 -4.76 -6.20
CA GLN A 324 23.52 -4.46 -5.58
C GLN A 324 23.46 -3.33 -4.55
N GLY A 325 22.25 -2.84 -4.24
CA GLY A 325 22.00 -1.85 -3.21
C GLY A 325 22.36 -2.32 -1.80
N ASN A 326 22.30 -1.37 -0.87
CA ASN A 326 22.50 -1.66 0.56
C ASN A 326 21.20 -2.13 1.19
N TRP A 327 21.03 -3.45 1.27
CA TRP A 327 19.83 -4.06 1.81
C TRP A 327 20.02 -4.45 3.28
N CYS A 328 19.04 -4.12 4.10
CA CYS A 328 19.01 -4.47 5.51
C CYS A 328 17.61 -4.95 5.88
N GLY A 329 17.53 -5.99 6.70
CA GLY A 329 16.26 -6.58 7.07
C GLY A 329 16.38 -7.54 8.24
N THR A 330 15.27 -8.18 8.57
CA THR A 330 15.22 -9.31 9.50
C THR A 330 14.46 -10.47 8.85
N TYR A 331 14.48 -11.63 9.49
CA TYR A 331 13.63 -12.75 9.17
C TYR A 331 12.80 -13.13 10.41
N VAL A 332 11.65 -13.71 10.15
CA VAL A 332 10.69 -14.14 11.16
C VAL A 332 10.13 -15.49 10.77
N PHE A 333 10.02 -16.40 11.72
CA PHE A 333 9.40 -17.70 11.51
C PHE A 333 8.59 -18.12 12.72
N LEU A 334 7.54 -18.89 12.45
CA LEU A 334 6.79 -19.61 13.47
C LEU A 334 7.57 -20.86 13.86
N HIS A 335 7.63 -21.18 15.15
CA HIS A 335 8.22 -22.44 15.60
C HIS A 335 7.53 -23.61 14.91
N PHE A 336 8.30 -24.64 14.56
CA PHE A 336 7.81 -25.77 13.78
C PHE A 336 6.64 -26.49 14.47
N GLU A 337 6.71 -26.65 15.79
CA GLU A 337 5.65 -27.28 16.59
C GLU A 337 4.34 -26.49 16.49
N ASP A 338 4.39 -25.17 16.71
CA ASP A 338 3.23 -24.28 16.57
C ASP A 338 2.68 -24.28 15.13
N LEU A 339 3.56 -24.33 14.12
CA LEU A 339 3.18 -24.37 12.71
C LEU A 339 2.43 -25.65 12.36
N VAL A 340 2.95 -26.80 12.80
CA VAL A 340 2.32 -28.11 12.58
C VAL A 340 1.03 -28.20 13.35
N GLU A 341 1.01 -27.80 14.62
CA GLU A 341 -0.22 -27.78 15.43
C GLU A 341 -1.29 -26.91 14.77
N PHE A 342 -0.92 -25.71 14.31
CA PHE A 342 -1.85 -24.81 13.64
C PHE A 342 -2.47 -25.43 12.38
N ASN A 343 -1.66 -26.06 11.54
CA ASN A 343 -2.13 -26.63 10.27
C ASN A 343 -2.70 -28.06 10.40
N ALA A 344 -2.51 -28.74 11.53
CA ALA A 344 -3.06 -30.09 11.74
C ALA A 344 -4.59 -30.11 11.94
N PHE A 345 -5.19 -28.99 12.38
CA PHE A 345 -6.63 -28.91 12.57
C PHE A 345 -7.37 -28.75 11.24
N GLN A 346 -8.13 -29.80 10.86
CA GLN A 346 -9.04 -29.77 9.71
C GLN A 346 -10.19 -28.77 9.89
N ASN A 347 -10.64 -28.55 11.13
CA ASN A 347 -11.67 -27.57 11.42
C ASN A 347 -11.03 -26.22 11.77
N ALA A 348 -11.25 -25.22 10.91
CA ALA A 348 -10.80 -23.84 11.13
C ALA A 348 -11.29 -23.25 12.47
N ALA A 349 -12.38 -23.77 13.06
CA ALA A 349 -12.89 -23.37 14.38
C ALA A 349 -12.08 -23.92 15.57
N ASN A 350 -11.15 -24.86 15.34
CA ASN A 350 -10.31 -25.45 16.39
C ASN A 350 -8.83 -25.04 16.28
N ARG A 351 -8.41 -24.39 15.18
CA ARG A 351 -7.05 -23.86 15.00
C ARG A 351 -6.62 -22.93 16.18
N PRO A 352 -5.37 -22.97 16.65
CA PRO A 352 -4.80 -21.98 17.56
C PRO A 352 -4.97 -20.55 17.04
N THR A 353 -5.11 -19.59 17.95
CA THR A 353 -5.21 -18.17 17.56
C THR A 353 -3.85 -17.56 17.23
N LEU A 354 -2.73 -18.15 17.66
CA LEU A 354 -1.38 -17.60 17.44
C LEU A 354 -1.21 -16.14 17.93
N GLU A 355 -2.09 -15.67 18.82
CA GLU A 355 -2.02 -14.33 19.44
C GLU A 355 -0.89 -14.28 20.47
N ASN A 356 -0.73 -15.40 21.19
CA ASN A 356 0.26 -15.57 22.24
C ASN A 356 1.39 -16.45 21.72
N GLY A 357 2.62 -16.11 22.07
CA GLY A 357 3.81 -16.91 21.76
C GLY A 357 4.85 -16.11 20.97
N PRO A 358 6.15 -16.23 21.33
CA PRO A 358 7.20 -15.49 20.66
C PRO A 358 7.29 -15.93 19.19
N GLU A 359 7.46 -14.97 18.29
CA GLU A 359 7.96 -15.31 16.96
C GLU A 359 9.47 -15.45 17.05
N ALA A 360 10.00 -16.48 16.42
CA ALA A 360 11.44 -16.61 16.32
C ALA A 360 11.92 -15.60 15.27
N CYS A 361 12.60 -14.56 15.73
CA CYS A 361 13.13 -13.49 14.90
C CYS A 361 14.66 -13.53 14.88
N GLY A 362 15.23 -13.27 13.70
CA GLY A 362 16.65 -13.04 13.55
C GLY A 362 17.09 -11.66 14.06
N GLY A 363 18.38 -11.52 14.34
CA GLY A 363 19.01 -10.20 14.49
C GLY A 363 18.97 -9.40 13.18
N LEU A 364 19.48 -8.17 13.21
CA LEU A 364 19.56 -7.34 12.01
C LEU A 364 20.55 -7.95 11.01
N MET A 365 20.09 -8.19 9.79
CA MET A 365 20.87 -8.79 8.71
C MET A 365 21.16 -7.75 7.64
N LYS A 366 22.40 -7.75 7.14
CA LYS A 366 22.82 -7.02 5.96
C LYS A 366 22.92 -7.98 4.78
N LEU A 367 22.25 -7.66 3.68
CA LEU A 367 22.30 -8.41 2.43
C LEU A 367 23.28 -7.70 1.48
N GLU A 368 24.35 -8.41 1.11
CA GLU A 368 25.38 -7.96 0.18
C GLU A 368 25.31 -8.83 -1.08
N LEU A 369 24.70 -8.30 -2.14
CA LEU A 369 24.40 -9.05 -3.36
C LEU A 369 25.15 -8.49 -4.56
N LYS A 370 25.40 -9.36 -5.56
CA LYS A 370 25.97 -9.03 -6.86
C LYS A 370 25.17 -9.69 -7.96
N LEU A 371 25.08 -9.03 -9.12
CA LEU A 371 24.50 -9.64 -10.31
C LEU A 371 25.34 -10.86 -10.74
N ASP A 372 24.67 -11.97 -11.03
CA ASP A 372 25.28 -13.25 -11.36
C ASP A 372 24.44 -14.00 -12.41
N MET A 373 24.66 -13.65 -13.68
CA MET A 373 23.94 -14.22 -14.81
C MET A 373 24.21 -15.72 -15.04
N LYS A 374 25.24 -16.29 -14.39
CA LYS A 374 25.52 -17.75 -14.49
C LYS A 374 24.42 -18.58 -13.85
N LEU A 375 23.62 -17.98 -12.97
CA LEU A 375 22.49 -18.62 -12.31
C LEU A 375 21.25 -18.74 -13.19
N ARG A 376 21.25 -18.15 -14.39
CA ARG A 376 20.13 -18.21 -15.33
C ARG A 376 19.68 -19.64 -15.64
N ASP A 377 20.61 -20.59 -15.65
CA ASP A 377 20.31 -21.99 -15.97
C ASP A 377 19.97 -22.83 -14.72
N ASP A 378 19.93 -22.23 -13.52
CA ASP A 378 19.51 -22.95 -12.31
C ASP A 378 17.99 -23.18 -12.32
N SER A 379 17.60 -24.45 -12.42
CA SER A 379 16.20 -24.88 -12.47
C SER A 379 15.38 -24.47 -11.23
N ARG A 380 16.01 -24.28 -10.07
CA ARG A 380 15.34 -23.89 -8.83
C ARG A 380 15.05 -22.39 -8.76
N LEU A 381 15.70 -21.60 -9.60
CA LEU A 381 15.46 -20.16 -9.72
C LEU A 381 14.49 -19.82 -10.87
N GLN A 382 14.08 -20.83 -11.66
CA GLN A 382 13.06 -20.61 -12.69
C GLN A 382 11.67 -20.46 -12.06
N THR A 383 10.89 -19.55 -12.63
CA THR A 383 9.47 -19.35 -12.29
C THR A 383 8.58 -19.97 -13.35
N LYS A 384 7.53 -20.65 -12.92
CA LYS A 384 6.41 -21.10 -13.78
C LYS A 384 5.29 -20.06 -13.83
N MET A 385 5.28 -19.12 -12.88
CA MET A 385 4.31 -18.04 -12.85
C MET A 385 4.53 -17.06 -14.01
N PRO A 386 3.47 -16.44 -14.54
CA PRO A 386 3.58 -15.40 -15.55
C PRO A 386 4.44 -14.22 -15.07
N ILE A 387 5.25 -13.68 -15.97
CA ILE A 387 6.08 -12.50 -15.74
C ILE A 387 5.85 -11.47 -16.84
N CYS A 388 6.20 -10.21 -16.57
CA CYS A 388 6.29 -9.18 -17.59
C CYS A 388 7.72 -9.10 -18.13
N ASP A 389 7.86 -9.20 -19.46
CA ASP A 389 9.16 -9.20 -20.16
C ASP A 389 9.65 -7.80 -20.53
N ASP A 390 9.01 -6.74 -20.02
CA ASP A 390 9.43 -5.36 -20.28
C ASP A 390 10.85 -5.07 -19.78
N LEU A 391 11.28 -5.74 -18.70
CA LEU A 391 12.63 -5.70 -18.15
C LEU A 391 13.21 -7.11 -18.04
N PRO A 392 14.52 -7.30 -18.27
CA PRO A 392 15.14 -8.62 -18.20
C PRO A 392 15.12 -9.14 -16.76
N THR A 393 14.85 -10.44 -16.58
CA THR A 393 15.03 -11.10 -15.27
C THR A 393 16.48 -11.00 -14.83
N LEU A 394 16.69 -10.46 -13.63
CA LEU A 394 17.99 -10.36 -13.00
C LEU A 394 18.25 -11.61 -12.19
N TYR A 395 19.49 -12.06 -12.17
CA TYR A 395 19.95 -13.15 -11.32
C TYR A 395 21.07 -12.64 -10.44
N PHE A 396 21.13 -13.11 -9.19
CA PHE A 396 22.07 -12.58 -8.21
C PHE A 396 22.55 -13.62 -7.21
N SER A 397 23.74 -13.39 -6.67
CA SER A 397 24.31 -14.15 -5.57
C SER A 397 25.04 -13.25 -4.59
N GLY A 398 25.17 -13.70 -3.34
CA GLY A 398 25.74 -12.87 -2.29
C GLY A 398 25.70 -13.51 -0.91
N LEU A 399 25.78 -12.66 0.11
CA LEU A 399 25.83 -13.05 1.51
C LEU A 399 24.80 -12.28 2.32
N SER A 400 24.16 -12.97 3.26
CA SER A 400 23.41 -12.38 4.36
C SER A 400 24.28 -12.45 5.62
N ARG A 401 24.63 -11.31 6.20
CA ARG A 401 25.51 -11.20 7.38
C ARG A 401 24.74 -10.62 8.55
N SER A 402 24.82 -11.25 9.71
CA SER A 402 24.28 -10.65 10.93
C SER A 402 25.21 -9.56 11.46
N TYR A 403 24.64 -8.49 12.01
CA TYR A 403 25.41 -7.52 12.80
C TYR A 403 25.82 -8.07 14.16
N ASP A 404 24.93 -8.85 14.78
CA ASP A 404 25.12 -9.36 16.14
C ASP A 404 25.96 -10.65 16.16
N PHE A 405 25.99 -11.40 15.04
CA PHE A 405 26.72 -12.66 14.91
C PHE A 405 27.68 -12.64 13.72
N GLN A 406 28.91 -13.15 13.87
CA GLN A 406 29.86 -13.33 12.76
C GLN A 406 29.48 -14.50 11.82
N MET A 407 28.19 -14.74 11.62
CA MET A 407 27.66 -15.75 10.71
C MET A 407 27.28 -15.07 9.40
N ALA A 408 27.72 -15.68 8.30
CA ALA A 408 27.35 -15.29 6.94
C ALA A 408 26.69 -16.49 6.25
N THR A 409 25.50 -16.29 5.72
CA THR A 409 24.76 -17.30 4.98
C THR A 409 24.77 -16.95 3.50
N ARG A 410 24.93 -17.94 2.63
CA ARG A 410 24.95 -17.67 1.19
C ARG A 410 23.54 -17.49 0.68
N VAL A 411 23.35 -16.52 -0.18
CA VAL A 411 22.07 -16.22 -0.81
C VAL A 411 22.27 -16.18 -2.31
N ARG A 412 21.28 -16.71 -3.04
CA ARG A 412 21.19 -16.55 -4.49
C ARG A 412 19.75 -16.54 -4.93
N GLY A 413 19.45 -15.79 -5.97
CA GLY A 413 18.08 -15.50 -6.33
C GLY A 413 17.92 -14.87 -7.69
N MET A 414 16.71 -14.42 -7.95
CA MET A 414 16.33 -13.68 -9.12
C MET A 414 15.31 -12.59 -8.79
N ALA A 415 15.27 -11.56 -9.63
CA ALA A 415 14.28 -10.49 -9.60
C ALA A 415 13.65 -10.31 -10.98
N CYS A 416 12.34 -10.24 -11.04
CA CYS A 416 11.57 -10.04 -12.27
C CYS A 416 10.35 -9.15 -12.02
N LEU A 417 9.66 -8.73 -13.09
CA LEU A 417 8.40 -8.02 -12.98
C LEU A 417 7.22 -9.00 -12.98
N THR A 418 6.25 -8.76 -12.12
CA THR A 418 4.92 -9.38 -12.22
C THR A 418 4.20 -8.88 -13.49
N PRO A 419 3.10 -9.52 -13.93
CA PRO A 419 2.28 -9.03 -15.04
C PRO A 419 1.67 -7.63 -14.84
N ARG A 420 1.61 -7.15 -13.60
CA ARG A 420 1.12 -5.81 -13.21
C ARG A 420 2.25 -4.80 -12.99
N GLY A 421 3.51 -5.24 -12.99
CA GLY A 421 4.68 -4.37 -12.93
C GLY A 421 5.29 -4.18 -11.54
N GLU A 422 4.80 -4.88 -10.50
CA GLU A 422 5.52 -4.96 -9.23
C GLU A 422 6.81 -5.77 -9.39
N VAL A 423 7.81 -5.47 -8.55
CA VAL A 423 9.07 -6.21 -8.55
C VAL A 423 8.97 -7.43 -7.65
N ARG A 424 9.15 -8.60 -8.24
CA ARG A 424 9.15 -9.88 -7.54
C ARG A 424 10.58 -10.34 -7.29
N TRP A 425 10.92 -10.49 -6.01
CA TRP A 425 12.19 -11.08 -5.58
C TRP A 425 11.97 -12.51 -5.11
N ARG A 426 12.82 -13.43 -5.56
CA ARG A 426 12.85 -14.82 -5.11
C ARG A 426 14.28 -15.23 -4.85
N TYR A 427 14.58 -15.75 -3.67
CA TYR A 427 15.92 -16.22 -3.35
C TYR A 427 15.91 -17.44 -2.45
N ILE A 428 17.02 -18.17 -2.47
CA ILE A 428 17.28 -19.36 -1.69
C ILE A 428 18.44 -19.06 -0.75
N VAL A 429 18.27 -19.43 0.51
CA VAL A 429 19.28 -19.34 1.57
C VAL A 429 19.98 -20.70 1.67
N GLN A 430 21.32 -20.71 1.74
CA GLN A 430 22.17 -21.91 1.70
C GLN A 430 23.12 -22.01 2.89
#